data_AF-A0A9P0JTP7-F1
#
_entry.id   AF-A0A9P0JTP7-F1
#
_cell.length_a   1.000
_cell.length_b   1.000
_cell.length_c   1.000
_cell.angle_alpha   90.00
_cell.angle_beta   90.00
_cell.angle_gamma   90.00
#
_symmetry.space_group_name_H-M   'P 1'
#
loop_
_entity.id
_entity.type
_entity.pdbx_description
1 polymer ?
#
loop_
_entity_poly.entity_id
_entity_poly.type
_entity_poly.pdbx_seq_one_letter_code
_entity_poly.pdbx_strand_id
1 'polypeptide(L)'
;MQPLDLTVFSSIKNAYNRQCELYMVNNPGKRITQYEVGELFTKAYNETANISKAVSGYRVAGIYPIDPNKFKECFENLLRNAFDVSQTQESGSKTEPSLSTLILVLFKHLLKMIHRFLESKLI
;
A
#
# COMPACT_ATOMS: atom_id res chain seq x y z
N MET A 1 9.09 -5.31 0.02
CA MET A 1 7.83 -5.07 -0.72
C MET A 1 6.71 -4.91 0.29
N GLN A 2 5.87 -3.87 0.18
CA GLN A 2 4.77 -3.68 1.14
C GLN A 2 3.57 -4.57 0.76
N PRO A 3 2.82 -5.14 1.73
CA PRO A 3 1.71 -6.06 1.46
C PRO A 3 0.59 -5.45 0.60
N LEU A 4 0.35 -4.15 0.79
CA LEU A 4 -0.70 -3.41 0.11
C LEU A 4 -0.42 -3.24 -1.40
N ASP A 5 0.86 -3.11 -1.76
CA ASP A 5 1.32 -3.05 -3.15
C ASP A 5 1.09 -4.35 -3.91
N LEU A 6 1.17 -5.49 -3.20
CA LEU A 6 1.11 -6.82 -3.81
C LEU A 6 -0.30 -7.21 -4.26
N THR A 7 -1.34 -6.79 -3.53
CA THR A 7 -2.70 -7.28 -3.79
C THR A 7 -3.72 -6.18 -4.03
N VAL A 8 -3.65 -5.05 -3.33
CA VAL A 8 -4.71 -4.04 -3.34
C VAL A 8 -4.47 -3.03 -4.46
N PHE A 9 -3.25 -2.50 -4.61
CA PHE A 9 -2.97 -1.51 -5.66
C PHE A 9 -3.08 -2.07 -7.08
N SER A 10 -2.60 -3.29 -7.29
CA SER A 10 -2.76 -3.97 -8.59
C SER A 10 -4.24 -4.11 -8.96
N SER A 11 -5.10 -4.53 -8.01
CA SER A 11 -6.53 -4.64 -8.28
C SER A 11 -7.20 -3.30 -8.54
N ILE A 12 -6.91 -2.26 -7.74
CA ILE A 12 -7.49 -0.93 -7.93
C ILE A 12 -7.07 -0.35 -9.28
N LYS A 13 -5.80 -0.49 -9.68
CA LYS A 13 -5.30 -0.02 -10.97
C LYS A 13 -6.05 -0.67 -12.14
N ASN A 14 -6.24 -1.99 -12.08
CA ASN A 14 -6.93 -2.73 -13.13
C ASN A 14 -8.42 -2.34 -13.21
N ALA A 15 -9.10 -2.23 -12.06
CA ALA A 15 -10.48 -1.79 -12.04
C ALA A 15 -10.63 -0.33 -12.51
N TYR A 16 -9.72 0.55 -12.14
CA TYR A 16 -9.75 1.94 -12.61
C TYR A 16 -9.61 2.03 -14.13
N ASN A 17 -8.67 1.29 -14.73
CA ASN A 17 -8.54 1.23 -16.18
C ASN A 17 -9.84 0.75 -16.85
N ARG A 18 -10.49 -0.29 -16.30
CA ARG A 18 -11.79 -0.77 -16.79
C ARG A 18 -12.89 0.29 -16.67
N GLN A 19 -12.95 1.03 -15.57
CA GLN A 19 -13.92 2.12 -15.40
C GLN A 19 -13.66 3.26 -16.42
N CYS A 20 -12.39 3.57 -16.71
CA CYS A 20 -12.03 4.52 -17.77
C CYS A 20 -12.47 4.03 -19.17
N GLU A 21 -12.22 2.77 -19.51
CA GLU A 21 -12.66 2.18 -20.78
C GLU A 21 -14.18 2.24 -20.93
N LEU A 22 -14.92 1.84 -19.89
CA LEU A 22 -16.39 1.93 -19.86
C LEU A 22 -16.88 3.37 -20.04
N TYR A 23 -16.23 4.32 -19.38
CA TYR A 23 -16.57 5.74 -19.54
C TYR A 23 -16.39 6.19 -20.99
N MET A 24 -15.26 5.83 -21.63
CA MET A 24 -14.97 6.20 -23.02
C MET A 24 -15.94 5.58 -24.02
N VAL A 25 -16.38 4.33 -23.78
CA VAL A 25 -17.41 3.67 -24.60
C VAL A 25 -18.76 4.37 -24.46
N ASN A 26 -19.14 4.75 -23.24
CA ASN A 26 -20.43 5.41 -22.97
C ASN A 26 -20.44 6.90 -23.37
N ASN A 27 -19.26 7.51 -23.52
CA ASN A 27 -19.09 8.93 -23.82
C ASN A 27 -18.16 9.13 -25.04
N PRO A 28 -18.57 8.70 -26.24
CA PRO A 28 -17.73 8.79 -27.43
C PRO A 28 -17.33 10.25 -27.71
N GLY A 29 -16.04 10.46 -27.97
CA GLY A 29 -15.47 11.79 -28.26
C GLY A 29 -15.21 12.67 -27.04
N LYS A 30 -15.60 12.25 -25.83
CA LYS A 30 -15.25 12.95 -24.59
C LYS A 30 -13.98 12.37 -23.97
N ARG A 31 -13.14 13.27 -23.45
CA ARG A 31 -11.91 12.92 -22.74
C ARG A 31 -12.21 12.90 -21.24
N ILE A 32 -11.56 11.99 -20.52
CA ILE A 32 -11.64 11.97 -19.06
C ILE A 32 -10.95 13.22 -18.51
N THR A 33 -11.70 14.00 -17.76
CA THR A 33 -11.25 15.21 -17.07
C THR A 33 -10.99 14.93 -15.59
N GLN A 34 -10.30 15.84 -14.91
CA GLN A 34 -10.05 15.75 -13.46
C GLN A 34 -11.33 15.60 -12.62
N TYR A 35 -12.48 16.08 -13.11
CA TYR A 35 -13.76 15.95 -12.43
C TYR A 35 -14.28 14.50 -12.44
N GLU A 36 -14.02 13.76 -13.52
CA GLU A 36 -14.46 12.37 -13.68
C GLU A 36 -13.51 11.39 -13.01
N VAL A 37 -12.22 11.74 -12.87
CA VAL A 37 -11.21 10.92 -12.20
C VAL A 37 -11.68 10.50 -10.81
N GLY A 38 -12.24 11.44 -10.02
CA GLY A 38 -12.74 11.14 -8.68
C GLY A 38 -13.88 10.12 -8.68
N GLU A 39 -14.82 10.24 -9.62
CA GLU A 39 -15.95 9.32 -9.76
C GLU A 39 -15.50 7.93 -10.18
N LEU A 40 -14.67 7.85 -11.23
CA LEU A 40 -14.13 6.59 -11.77
C LEU A 40 -13.26 5.87 -10.75
N PHE A 41 -12.44 6.61 -10.00
CA PHE A 41 -11.63 6.06 -8.92
C PHE A 41 -12.49 5.52 -7.79
N THR A 42 -13.54 6.26 -7.38
CA THR A 42 -14.45 5.80 -6.33
C THR A 42 -15.15 4.50 -6.72
N LYS A 43 -15.60 4.38 -7.98
CA LYS A 43 -16.19 3.13 -8.50
C LYS A 43 -15.20 1.98 -8.44
N ALA A 44 -13.99 2.17 -8.95
CA ALA A 44 -12.94 1.15 -8.94
C ALA A 44 -12.52 0.73 -7.52
N TYR A 45 -12.43 1.70 -6.60
CA TYR A 45 -12.11 1.46 -5.21
C TYR A 45 -13.20 0.63 -4.53
N ASN A 46 -14.47 1.02 -4.66
CA ASN A 46 -15.59 0.28 -4.07
C ASN A 46 -15.71 -1.15 -4.63
N GLU A 47 -15.35 -1.37 -5.89
CA GLU A 47 -15.34 -2.69 -6.51
C GLU A 47 -14.23 -3.61 -5.94
N THR A 48 -13.07 -3.05 -5.59
CA THR A 48 -11.86 -3.84 -5.33
C THR A 48 -11.34 -3.80 -3.91
N ALA A 49 -11.68 -2.77 -3.13
CA ALA A 49 -11.25 -2.58 -1.75
C ALA A 49 -12.07 -3.47 -0.79
N ASN A 50 -11.87 -4.79 -0.91
CA ASN A 50 -12.45 -5.77 0.00
C ASN A 50 -11.42 -6.26 1.03
N ILE A 51 -11.90 -6.61 2.22
CA ILE A 51 -11.08 -7.08 3.34
C ILE A 51 -10.31 -8.36 2.95
N SER A 52 -10.92 -9.25 2.17
CA SER A 52 -10.30 -10.51 1.74
C SER A 52 -9.02 -10.30 0.92
N LYS A 53 -8.97 -9.27 0.05
CA LYS A 53 -7.79 -8.88 -0.73
C LYS A 53 -6.69 -8.32 0.16
N ALA A 54 -7.06 -7.54 1.18
CA ALA A 54 -6.11 -7.08 2.18
C ALA A 54 -5.50 -8.25 2.93
N VAL A 55 -6.33 -9.15 3.50
CA VAL A 55 -5.87 -10.35 4.23
C VAL A 55 -4.98 -11.23 3.35
N SER A 56 -5.36 -11.45 2.10
CA SER A 56 -4.54 -12.18 1.13
C SER A 56 -3.19 -11.50 0.90
N GLY A 57 -3.14 -10.16 0.87
CA GLY A 57 -1.90 -9.39 0.76
C GLY A 57 -0.95 -9.60 1.93
N TYR A 58 -1.47 -9.57 3.16
CA TYR A 58 -0.67 -9.87 4.36
C TYR A 58 -0.15 -11.31 4.36
N ARG A 59 -0.96 -12.26 3.88
CA ARG A 59 -0.54 -13.66 3.74
C ARG A 59 0.54 -13.82 2.68
N VAL A 60 0.38 -13.20 1.51
CA VAL A 60 1.38 -13.24 0.44
C VAL A 60 2.67 -12.54 0.88
N ALA A 61 2.58 -11.45 1.64
CA ALA A 61 3.76 -10.82 2.24
C ALA A 61 4.41 -11.65 3.35
N GLY A 62 3.75 -12.71 3.83
CA GLY A 62 4.21 -13.54 4.94
C GLY A 62 4.11 -12.85 6.30
N ILE A 63 3.39 -11.73 6.40
CA ILE A 63 3.23 -11.00 7.66
C ILE A 63 2.17 -11.68 8.53
N TYR A 64 1.09 -12.17 7.93
CA TYR A 64 0.04 -12.88 8.68
C TYR A 64 -0.62 -14.00 7.86
N PRO A 65 -0.56 -15.27 8.33
CA PRO A 65 0.31 -15.74 9.41
C PRO A 65 1.79 -15.47 9.07
N ILE A 66 2.62 -15.30 10.10
CA ILE A 66 4.06 -15.02 9.92
C ILE A 66 4.70 -16.22 9.22
N ASP A 67 5.34 -16.01 8.07
CA ASP A 67 6.11 -17.02 7.35
C ASP A 67 7.60 -16.90 7.74
N PRO A 68 8.13 -17.80 8.59
CA PRO A 68 9.50 -17.70 9.10
C PRO A 68 10.54 -17.73 7.98
N ASN A 69 10.24 -18.36 6.84
CA ASN A 69 11.18 -18.46 5.73
C ASN A 69 11.39 -17.11 5.03
N LYS A 70 10.35 -16.27 4.97
CA LYS A 70 10.45 -14.92 4.37
C LYS A 70 11.16 -13.92 5.27
N PHE A 71 11.16 -14.16 6.58
CA PHE A 71 11.77 -13.28 7.56
C PHE A 71 13.05 -13.86 8.17
N LYS A 72 13.53 -15.02 7.71
CA LYS A 72 14.68 -15.72 8.27
C LYS A 72 15.91 -14.81 8.34
N GLU A 73 16.33 -14.23 7.23
CA GLU A 73 17.48 -13.33 7.19
C GLU A 73 17.30 -12.11 8.11
N CYS A 74 16.10 -11.54 8.16
CA CYS A 74 15.80 -10.41 9.03
C CYS A 74 15.88 -10.80 10.51
N PHE A 75 15.36 -11.98 10.87
CA PHE A 75 15.39 -12.51 12.23
C PHE A 75 16.81 -12.90 12.65
N GLU A 76 17.56 -13.57 11.78
CA GLU A 76 18.96 -13.93 11.99
C GLU A 76 19.84 -12.67 12.16
N ASN A 77 19.60 -11.64 11.36
CA ASN A 77 20.29 -10.36 11.50
C ASN A 77 19.88 -9.64 12.79
N LEU A 78 18.60 -9.70 13.19
CA LEU A 78 18.13 -9.16 14.47
C LEU A 78 18.79 -9.87 15.65
N LEU A 79 18.90 -11.20 15.59
CA LEU A 79 19.57 -12.02 16.60
C LEU A 79 21.07 -11.73 16.67
N ARG A 80 21.76 -11.61 15.52
CA ARG A 80 23.18 -11.20 15.46
C ARG A 80 23.40 -9.81 16.07
N ASN A 81 22.57 -8.84 15.69
CA ASN A 81 22.68 -7.48 16.23
C ASN A 81 22.37 -7.43 17.72
N ALA A 82 21.38 -8.21 18.21
CA ALA A 82 21.10 -8.32 19.63
C ALA A 82 22.27 -8.95 20.41
N PHE A 83 22.99 -9.88 19.79
CA PHE A 83 24.20 -10.50 20.36
C PHE A 83 25.37 -9.52 20.44
N ASP A 84 25.60 -8.72 19.38
CA ASP A 84 26.66 -7.69 19.34
C ASP A 84 26.39 -6.50 20.28
N VAL A 85 25.13 -6.20 20.60
CA VAL A 85 24.73 -5.13 21.55
C VAL A 85 25.05 -5.48 23.01
N SER A 86 25.40 -6.74 23.31
CA SER A 86 25.76 -7.19 24.67
C SER A 86 27.07 -6.60 25.22
N GLN A 87 27.82 -5.80 24.45
CA GLN A 87 29.10 -5.20 24.86
C GLN A 87 29.12 -3.65 24.92
N THR A 88 28.00 -2.93 24.82
CA THR A 88 27.96 -1.48 25.19
C THR A 88 26.54 -1.00 25.56
N GLN A 89 26.35 -0.50 26.78
CA GLN A 89 25.15 0.23 27.27
C GLN A 89 25.33 1.76 27.00
N GLU A 90 24.35 2.68 26.87
CA GLU A 90 22.92 2.74 27.19
C GLU A 90 22.23 3.98 26.51
N SER A 91 20.87 3.95 26.45
CA SER A 91 19.89 5.07 26.43
C SER A 91 19.41 5.71 25.09
N GLY A 92 18.08 5.71 24.91
CA GLY A 92 17.34 6.46 23.87
C GLY A 92 15.88 5.98 23.73
N SER A 93 14.96 6.68 24.39
CA SER A 93 13.52 6.34 24.53
C SER A 93 12.79 6.17 23.19
N LYS A 94 12.16 5.00 22.99
CA LYS A 94 11.21 4.77 21.90
C LYS A 94 9.80 5.08 22.41
N THR A 95 9.32 6.28 22.13
CA THR A 95 7.91 6.63 22.30
C THR A 95 7.09 5.80 21.34
N GLU A 96 6.15 5.00 21.85
CA GLU A 96 5.16 4.33 21.00
C GLU A 96 4.40 5.38 20.17
N PRO A 97 4.32 5.22 18.84
CA PRO A 97 3.58 6.16 18.02
C PRO A 97 2.10 6.02 18.33
N SER A 98 1.51 7.11 18.85
CA SER A 98 0.06 7.17 19.07
C SER A 98 -0.71 6.80 17.81
N LEU A 99 -1.93 6.26 17.97
CA LEU A 99 -2.82 5.92 16.86
C LEU A 99 -2.98 7.08 15.85
N SER A 100 -2.97 8.32 16.34
CA SER A 100 -3.00 9.54 15.52
C SER A 100 -1.77 9.68 14.61
N THR A 101 -0.58 9.40 15.13
CA THR A 101 0.67 9.40 14.36
C THR A 101 0.66 8.30 13.30
N LEU A 102 0.15 7.11 13.62
CA LEU A 102 -0.02 6.01 12.68
C LEU A 102 -1.00 6.34 11.56
N ILE A 103 -2.16 6.92 11.89
CA ILE A 103 -3.15 7.37 10.91
C ILE A 103 -2.56 8.45 10.00
N LEU A 104 -1.85 9.45 10.55
CA LEU A 104 -1.22 10.50 9.76
C LEU A 104 -0.10 9.96 8.85
N VAL A 105 0.69 8.99 9.30
CA VAL A 105 1.72 8.32 8.48
C VAL A 105 1.08 7.52 7.34
N LEU A 106 -0.05 6.87 7.59
CA LEU A 106 -0.82 6.15 6.57
C LEU A 106 -1.44 7.11 5.54
N PHE A 107 -2.05 8.21 5.98
CA PHE A 107 -2.58 9.25 5.10
C PHE A 107 -1.48 9.91 4.25
N LYS A 108 -0.31 10.18 4.83
CA LYS A 108 0.83 10.77 4.12
C LYS A 108 1.39 9.82 3.06
N HIS A 109 1.46 8.52 3.33
CA HIS A 109 1.85 7.53 2.33
C HIS A 109 0.79 7.36 1.23
N LEU A 110 -0.49 7.37 1.58
CA LEU A 110 -1.59 7.31 0.62
C LEU A 110 -1.57 8.50 -0.34
N LEU A 111 -1.38 9.72 0.17
CA LEU A 111 -1.24 10.93 -0.65
C LEU A 111 0.00 10.90 -1.55
N LYS A 112 1.15 10.46 -1.01
CA LYS A 112 2.40 10.34 -1.78
C LYS A 112 2.30 9.32 -2.90
N MET A 113 1.49 8.29 -2.71
CA MET A 113 1.24 7.24 -3.70
C MET A 113 0.25 7.67 -4.77
N ILE A 114 -0.81 8.40 -4.41
CA ILE A 114 -1.72 9.03 -5.37
C ILE A 114 -0.95 10.03 -6.24
N HIS A 115 -0.07 10.84 -5.64
CA HIS A 115 0.78 11.78 -6.37
C HIS A 115 1.71 11.07 -7.37
N ARG A 116 2.43 10.03 -6.94
CA ARG A 116 3.30 9.23 -7.83
C ARG A 116 2.53 8.54 -8.95
N PHE A 117 1.28 8.13 -8.69
CA PHE A 117 0.43 7.52 -9.71
C PHE A 117 -0.01 8.55 -10.76
N LEU A 118 -0.34 9.78 -10.35
CA LEU A 118 -0.69 10.88 -11.26
C LEU A 118 0.50 11.32 -12.11
N GLU A 119 1.71 11.38 -11.53
CA GLU A 119 2.93 11.71 -12.28
C GLU A 119 3.32 10.64 -13.32
N SER A 120 3.02 9.36 -13.05
CA SER A 120 3.36 8.25 -13.96
C SER A 120 2.48 8.13 -15.22
N LYS A 121 1.39 8.90 -15.32
CA LYS A 121 0.47 8.89 -16.47
C LYS A 121 0.48 10.20 -17.29
N LEU A 122 1.36 11.15 -16.99
CA LEU A 122 1.47 12.44 -17.70
C LEU A 122 2.74 12.55 -18.58
N ILE A 123 3.46 11.45 -18.79
CA ILE A 123 4.53 11.24 -19.77
C ILE A 123 4.12 10.06 -20.64
#